data_AF-A0ABD0RUU4-F1
#
_entry.id   AF-A0ABD0RUU4-F1
#
_cell.length_a   1.000
_cell.length_b   1.000
_cell.length_c   1.000
_cell.angle_alpha   90.00
_cell.angle_beta   90.00
_cell.angle_gamma   90.00
#
_symmetry.space_group_name_H-M   'P 1'
#
loop_
_entity.id
_entity.type
_entity.pdbx_description
1 polymer ?
#
loop_
_entity_poly.entity_id
_entity_poly.type
_entity_poly.pdbx_seq_one_letter_code
_entity_poly.pdbx_strand_id
1 'polypeptide(L)'
;GNGILHWRTDSYPVFMKALEYKNNSLYIQQDGYYYVFSKITYLDTCKYFKHQVMQCTERYNFKPLELMQNSRSLQITAVSVKAHECFYSRLICASNKSHWRDNSYLGGIFHLLKGDSVFVKVNNCSQVHGETNENFFGAFMV
;
A
#
# COMPACT_ATOMS: atom_id res chain seq x y z
N GLY A 1 11.29 6.21 9.99
CA GLY A 1 11.65 5.99 8.57
C GLY A 1 10.85 6.92 7.68
N ASN A 2 11.19 7.05 6.40
CA ASN A 2 10.53 7.92 5.42
C ASN A 2 9.20 7.36 4.84
N GLY A 3 8.75 6.20 5.33
CA GLY A 3 7.49 5.56 4.91
C GLY A 3 7.60 4.65 3.70
N ILE A 4 8.78 4.54 3.07
CA ILE A 4 8.98 3.70 1.88
C ILE A 4 9.21 2.25 2.31
N LEU A 5 8.51 1.31 1.67
CA LEU A 5 8.60 -0.12 2.00
C LEU A 5 9.66 -0.83 1.15
N HIS A 6 10.35 -1.79 1.77
CA HIS A 6 11.33 -2.65 1.13
C HIS A 6 10.69 -4.00 0.78
N TRP A 7 10.88 -4.44 -0.45
CA TRP A 7 10.34 -5.68 -0.99
C TRP A 7 11.45 -6.71 -1.22
N ARG A 8 11.13 -7.97 -0.92
CA ARG A 8 11.99 -9.11 -1.21
C ARG A 8 11.75 -9.58 -2.64
N THR A 9 12.82 -9.99 -3.32
CA THR A 9 12.77 -10.50 -4.71
C THR A 9 13.09 -11.99 -4.81
N ASP A 10 13.40 -12.64 -3.68
CA ASP A 10 13.72 -14.06 -3.55
C ASP A 10 12.50 -14.93 -3.20
N SER A 11 11.31 -14.32 -3.11
CA SER A 11 10.06 -14.97 -2.71
C SER A 11 8.95 -14.77 -3.75
N TYR A 12 8.19 -15.84 -4.06
CA TYR A 12 7.16 -15.92 -5.12
C TYR A 12 7.75 -15.70 -6.54
N PRO A 13 7.16 -16.21 -7.64
CA PRO A 13 7.65 -15.89 -8.98
C PRO A 13 7.59 -14.38 -9.22
N VAL A 14 8.76 -13.73 -9.11
CA VAL A 14 8.93 -12.32 -9.45
C VAL A 14 8.96 -12.24 -10.97
N PHE A 15 7.80 -12.00 -11.57
CA PHE A 15 7.69 -11.79 -13.01
C PHE A 15 8.31 -10.44 -13.38
N MET A 16 9.62 -10.43 -13.62
CA MET A 16 10.41 -9.23 -13.95
C MET A 16 10.41 -8.89 -15.44
N LYS A 17 9.52 -9.47 -16.24
CA LYS A 17 9.47 -9.12 -17.66
C LYS A 17 9.05 -7.65 -17.79
N ALA A 18 9.90 -6.85 -18.44
CA ALA A 18 9.75 -5.39 -18.57
C ALA A 18 9.82 -4.59 -17.25
N LEU A 19 10.33 -5.19 -16.17
CA LEU A 19 10.46 -4.57 -14.84
C LEU A 19 11.82 -4.88 -14.22
N GLU A 20 12.39 -3.92 -13.50
CA GLU A 20 13.61 -4.11 -12.72
C GLU A 20 13.37 -3.57 -11.31
N TYR A 21 13.70 -4.34 -10.27
CA TYR A 21 13.59 -3.87 -8.90
C TYR A 21 14.95 -3.36 -8.41
N LYS A 22 15.01 -2.08 -8.03
CA LYS A 22 16.16 -1.45 -7.38
C LYS A 22 15.69 -0.27 -6.55
N ASN A 23 16.44 0.10 -5.52
CA ASN A 23 16.13 1.27 -4.67
C ASN A 23 14.67 1.30 -4.18
N ASN A 24 14.14 0.13 -3.78
CA ASN A 24 12.78 -0.04 -3.26
C ASN A 24 11.65 0.29 -4.25
N SER A 25 11.96 0.31 -5.55
CA SER A 25 11.05 0.70 -6.61
C SER A 25 11.11 -0.28 -7.77
N LEU A 26 9.99 -0.45 -8.48
CA LEU A 26 9.95 -1.14 -9.77
C LEU A 26 10.19 -0.12 -10.88
N TYR A 27 11.26 -0.32 -11.63
CA TYR A 27 11.64 0.49 -12.78
C TYR A 27 11.09 -0.15 -14.06
N ILE A 28 10.39 0.67 -14.83
CA ILE A 28 9.80 0.29 -16.10
C ILE A 28 10.90 0.22 -17.15
N GLN A 29 11.00 -0.93 -17.84
CA GLN A 29 12.04 -1.17 -18.85
C GLN A 29 11.54 -1.01 -20.28
N GLN A 30 10.22 -0.94 -20.46
CA GLN A 30 9.53 -0.84 -21.74
C GLN A 30 8.29 0.04 -21.60
N ASP A 31 8.01 0.87 -22.60
CA ASP A 31 6.80 1.70 -22.61
C ASP A 31 5.55 0.81 -22.75
N GLY A 32 4.51 1.11 -21.99
CA GLY A 32 3.23 0.40 -22.11
C GLY A 32 2.24 0.64 -21.01
N TYR A 33 1.14 -0.10 -21.06
CA TYR A 33 0.14 -0.14 -20.01
C TYR A 33 0.52 -1.19 -18.98
N TYR A 34 0.55 -0.81 -17.72
CA TYR A 34 0.90 -1.67 -16.61
C TYR A 34 -0.24 -1.72 -15.62
N TYR A 35 -0.67 -2.92 -15.25
CA TYR A 35 -1.49 -3.12 -14.06
C TYR A 35 -0.57 -3.13 -12.85
N VAL A 36 -0.64 -2.07 -12.03
CA VAL A 36 0.14 -1.91 -10.79
C VAL A 36 -0.75 -2.25 -9.61
N PHE A 37 -0.24 -3.03 -8.66
CA PHE A 37 -1.00 -3.44 -7.48
C PHE A 37 -0.14 -3.53 -6.22
N SER A 38 -0.78 -3.27 -5.07
CA SER A 38 -0.16 -3.37 -3.75
C SER A 38 -1.18 -3.80 -2.71
N LYS A 39 -0.81 -4.73 -1.83
CA LYS A 39 -1.58 -5.11 -0.65
C LYS A 39 -0.70 -4.94 0.59
N ILE A 40 -1.22 -4.21 1.57
CA ILE A 40 -0.59 -4.01 2.87
C ILE A 40 -1.54 -4.44 3.98
N THR A 41 -1.05 -5.29 4.87
CA THR A 41 -1.68 -5.65 6.14
C THR A 41 -1.10 -4.78 7.25
N TYR A 42 -1.95 -4.24 8.11
CA TYR A 42 -1.54 -3.34 9.19
C TYR A 42 -2.34 -3.56 10.47
N LEU A 43 -1.73 -3.20 11.60
CA LEU A 43 -2.41 -3.20 12.90
C LEU A 43 -3.39 -2.03 12.97
N ASP A 44 -4.67 -2.35 13.13
CA ASP A 44 -5.71 -1.37 13.37
C ASP A 44 -5.66 -0.91 14.82
N THR A 45 -4.85 0.12 15.04
CA THR A 45 -4.71 0.78 16.35
C THR A 45 -5.61 1.99 16.48
N CYS A 46 -6.65 2.11 15.64
CA CYS A 46 -7.53 3.28 15.62
C CYS A 46 -6.81 4.60 15.34
N LYS A 47 -5.67 4.49 14.64
CA LYS A 47 -4.84 5.61 14.20
C LYS A 47 -4.95 5.74 12.70
N TYR A 48 -4.75 6.96 12.22
CA TYR A 48 -4.67 7.24 10.80
C TYR A 48 -3.65 6.32 10.11
N PHE A 49 -4.10 5.61 9.09
CA PHE A 49 -3.26 4.80 8.23
C PHE A 49 -3.45 5.23 6.77
N LYS A 50 -2.33 5.46 6.09
CA LYS A 50 -2.28 5.87 4.68
C LYS A 50 -1.41 4.88 3.93
N HIS A 51 -1.96 4.30 2.88
CA HIS A 51 -1.26 3.44 1.93
C HIS A 51 -1.32 4.10 0.56
N GLN A 52 -0.18 4.26 -0.10
CA GLN A 52 -0.05 4.92 -1.39
C GLN A 52 0.85 4.12 -2.33
N VAL A 53 0.51 4.15 -3.62
CA VAL A 53 1.42 3.80 -4.70
C VAL A 53 1.83 5.10 -5.40
N MET A 54 3.13 5.31 -5.50
CA MET A 54 3.76 6.52 -6.01
C MET A 54 4.52 6.20 -7.30
N GLN A 55 4.65 7.20 -8.18
CA GLN A 55 5.47 7.18 -9.39
C GLN A 55 6.53 8.27 -9.31
N CYS A 56 7.74 7.99 -9.78
CA CYS A 56 8.71 9.00 -10.19
C CYS A 56 8.95 8.88 -11.69
N THR A 57 8.95 10.01 -12.38
CA THR A 57 9.17 10.09 -13.82
C THR A 57 9.94 11.36 -14.13
N GLU A 58 10.77 11.30 -15.17
CA GLU A 58 11.56 12.45 -15.64
C GLU A 58 10.66 13.64 -16.00
N ARG A 59 9.47 13.38 -16.55
CA ARG A 59 8.47 14.38 -16.95
C ARG A 59 8.02 15.32 -15.82
N TYR A 60 8.15 14.87 -14.57
CA TYR A 60 7.83 15.64 -13.37
C TYR A 60 9.07 15.88 -12.50
N ASN A 61 10.25 15.96 -13.12
CA ASN A 61 11.55 16.17 -12.45
C ASN A 61 11.79 15.18 -11.31
N PHE A 62 11.38 13.93 -11.50
CA PHE A 62 11.45 12.86 -10.49
C PHE A 62 10.80 13.19 -9.15
N LYS A 63 9.89 14.18 -9.11
CA LYS A 63 9.05 14.43 -7.93
C LYS A 63 8.05 13.28 -7.78
N PRO A 64 7.87 12.72 -6.56
CA PRO A 64 6.89 11.67 -6.34
C PRO A 64 5.47 12.12 -6.68
N LEU A 65 4.83 11.43 -7.61
CA LEU A 65 3.44 11.59 -8.02
C LEU A 65 2.60 10.45 -7.42
N GLU A 66 1.46 10.77 -6.80
CA GLU A 66 0.55 9.75 -6.28
C GLU A 66 -0.28 9.15 -7.43
N LEU A 67 -0.17 7.83 -7.63
CA LEU A 67 -1.00 7.09 -8.58
C LEU A 67 -2.28 6.56 -7.92
N MET A 68 -2.14 6.03 -6.71
CA MET A 68 -3.22 5.42 -5.95
C MET A 68 -3.04 5.68 -4.46
N GLN A 69 -4.17 5.79 -3.75
CA GLN A 69 -4.19 6.01 -2.31
C GLN A 69 -5.39 5.32 -1.67
N ASN A 70 -5.18 4.82 -0.46
CA ASN A 70 -6.24 4.53 0.49
C ASN A 70 -5.86 5.13 1.85
N SER A 71 -6.79 5.88 2.44
CA SER A 71 -6.65 6.49 3.75
C SER A 71 -7.77 5.99 4.67
N ARG A 72 -7.36 5.40 5.79
CA ARG A 72 -8.27 4.97 6.86
C ARG A 72 -8.06 5.86 8.06
N SER A 73 -9.11 6.57 8.44
CA SER A 73 -9.20 7.35 9.67
C SER A 73 -10.48 6.92 10.38
N LEU A 74 -10.35 6.28 11.53
CA LEU A 74 -11.49 6.00 12.40
C LEU A 74 -11.69 7.20 13.32
N GLN A 75 -12.77 7.96 13.10
CA GLN A 75 -13.20 8.98 14.04
C GLN A 75 -13.89 8.29 15.23
N ILE A 76 -13.33 8.44 16.43
CA ILE A 76 -13.99 8.00 17.66
C ILE A 76 -15.11 9.00 17.95
N THR A 77 -16.35 8.68 17.58
CA THR A 77 -17.50 9.31 18.24
C THR A 77 -17.77 8.51 19.50
N ALA A 78 -17.64 9.16 20.66
CA ALA A 78 -18.03 8.60 21.95
C ALA A 78 -19.55 8.45 22.00
N VAL A 79 -20.07 7.41 21.34
CA VAL A 79 -21.49 7.06 21.36
C VAL A 79 -21.67 5.98 22.42
N SER A 80 -22.16 6.39 23.58
CA SER A 80 -22.56 5.51 24.67
C SER A 80 -23.86 4.79 24.30
N VAL A 81 -23.81 3.62 23.66
CA VAL A 81 -25.02 2.83 23.43
C VAL A 81 -24.79 1.32 23.63
N LYS A 82 -25.62 0.75 24.51
CA LYS A 82 -25.86 -0.68 24.68
C LYS A 82 -26.64 -1.22 23.46
N ALA A 83 -25.98 -1.80 22.45
CA ALA A 83 -26.66 -2.61 21.43
C ALA A 83 -25.69 -3.45 20.57
N HIS A 84 -26.00 -4.75 20.46
CA HIS A 84 -25.55 -5.83 19.54
C HIS A 84 -24.18 -5.73 18.82
N GLU A 85 -23.32 -6.70 19.15
CA GLU A 85 -21.86 -6.72 18.94
C GLU A 85 -21.34 -6.78 17.49
N CYS A 86 -22.13 -7.18 16.49
CA CYS A 86 -21.57 -7.46 15.16
C CYS A 86 -21.70 -6.33 14.12
N PHE A 87 -22.62 -5.38 14.29
CA PHE A 87 -22.91 -4.40 13.22
C PHE A 87 -22.09 -3.10 13.33
N TYR A 88 -21.71 -2.68 14.55
CA TYR A 88 -20.99 -1.42 14.79
C TYR A 88 -19.48 -1.57 15.03
N SER A 89 -18.91 -2.78 14.96
CA SER A 89 -17.49 -3.01 15.27
C SER A 89 -16.53 -2.29 14.32
N ARG A 90 -16.99 -1.95 13.09
CA ARG A 90 -16.29 -1.12 12.10
C ARG A 90 -16.35 0.39 12.35
N LEU A 91 -17.20 0.86 13.26
CA LEU A 91 -17.39 2.29 13.57
C LEU A 91 -16.85 2.67 14.95
N ILE A 92 -16.62 1.70 15.85
CA ILE A 92 -16.19 1.96 17.23
C ILE A 92 -14.83 1.34 17.52
N CYS A 93 -13.90 2.25 17.80
CA CYS A 93 -12.54 1.97 18.23
C CYS A 93 -12.50 1.76 19.74
N ALA A 94 -12.64 0.51 20.18
CA ALA A 94 -12.46 0.15 21.58
C ALA A 94 -10.95 0.06 21.88
N SER A 95 -10.51 0.69 22.98
CA SER A 95 -9.12 0.83 23.41
C SER A 95 -8.37 -0.49 23.67
N ASN A 96 -9.06 -1.63 23.68
CA ASN A 96 -8.50 -2.97 23.87
C ASN A 96 -8.38 -3.81 22.56
N LYS A 97 -8.47 -3.19 21.37
CA LYS A 97 -8.35 -3.88 20.07
C LYS A 97 -6.92 -3.98 19.52
N SER A 98 -5.88 -3.99 20.36
CA SER A 98 -4.46 -3.99 19.95
C SER A 98 -4.00 -5.19 19.08
N HIS A 99 -4.90 -6.14 18.78
CA HIS A 99 -4.65 -7.32 17.98
C HIS A 99 -5.42 -7.37 16.64
N TRP A 100 -6.29 -6.39 16.34
CA TRP A 100 -7.02 -6.39 15.06
C TRP A 100 -6.07 -6.05 13.91
N ARG A 101 -6.09 -6.88 12.86
CA ARG A 101 -5.40 -6.63 11.60
C ARG A 101 -6.41 -6.22 10.55
N ASP A 102 -6.14 -5.13 9.85
CA ASP A 102 -6.87 -4.75 8.65
C ASP A 102 -5.91 -4.74 7.45
N ASN A 103 -6.46 -4.59 6.25
CA ASN A 103 -5.65 -4.54 5.03
C ASN A 103 -6.13 -3.46 4.07
N SER A 104 -5.20 -3.05 3.22
CA SER A 104 -5.42 -2.08 2.16
C SER A 104 -4.89 -2.64 0.86
N TYR A 105 -5.78 -2.79 -0.13
CA TYR A 105 -5.44 -3.19 -1.48
C TYR A 105 -5.61 -2.00 -2.44
N LEU A 106 -4.62 -1.79 -3.31
CA LEU A 106 -4.63 -0.81 -4.39
C LEU A 106 -4.33 -1.54 -5.69
N GLY A 107 -5.04 -1.22 -6.76
CA GLY A 107 -4.83 -1.82 -8.08
C GLY A 107 -5.41 -0.96 -9.20
N GLY A 108 -4.65 -0.78 -10.28
CA GLY A 108 -5.08 0.04 -11.41
C GLY A 108 -4.14 -0.07 -12.62
N ILE A 109 -4.65 0.29 -13.80
CA ILE A 109 -3.88 0.32 -15.05
C ILE A 109 -3.36 1.73 -15.29
N PHE A 110 -2.05 1.85 -15.56
CA PHE A 110 -1.39 3.12 -15.85
C PHE A 110 -0.53 3.00 -17.10
N HIS A 111 -0.50 4.06 -17.90
CA HIS A 111 0.48 4.18 -18.99
C HIS A 111 1.81 4.66 -18.40
N LEU A 112 2.82 3.80 -18.40
CA LEU A 112 4.13 4.07 -17.84
C LEU A 112 5.19 3.98 -18.93
N LEU A 113 6.19 4.86 -18.84
CA LEU A 113 7.28 4.92 -19.81
C LEU A 113 8.54 4.27 -19.23
N LYS A 114 9.39 3.77 -20.11
CA LYS A 114 10.72 3.31 -19.76
C LYS A 114 11.46 4.39 -18.96
N GLY A 115 12.04 4.00 -17.83
CA GLY A 115 12.72 4.90 -16.90
C GLY A 115 11.82 5.45 -15.79
N ASP A 116 10.49 5.34 -15.90
CA ASP A 116 9.58 5.59 -14.78
C ASP A 116 9.85 4.56 -13.68
N SER A 117 9.69 4.97 -12.42
CA SER A 117 9.73 4.07 -11.27
C SER A 117 8.46 4.17 -10.45
N VAL A 118 8.01 3.05 -9.90
CA VAL A 118 6.84 2.98 -9.01
C VAL A 118 7.22 2.34 -7.68
N PHE A 119 6.71 2.88 -6.58
CA PHE A 119 7.03 2.42 -5.23
C PHE A 119 5.86 2.59 -4.27
N VAL A 120 5.91 1.86 -3.15
CA VAL A 120 4.86 1.90 -2.12
C VAL A 120 5.31 2.78 -0.96
N LYS A 121 4.41 3.64 -0.50
CA LYS A 121 4.60 4.51 0.66
C LYS A 121 3.46 4.33 1.65
N VAL A 122 3.81 4.24 2.93
CA VAL A 122 2.87 4.32 4.06
C VAL A 122 3.20 5.51 4.96
N ASN A 123 2.22 6.01 5.70
CA ASN A 123 2.48 7.07 6.69
C ASN A 123 3.23 6.56 7.93
N ASN A 124 3.09 5.27 8.28
CA ASN A 124 3.71 4.68 9.46
C ASN A 124 4.08 3.21 9.23
N CYS A 125 5.37 2.94 8.99
CA CYS A 125 5.86 1.58 8.79
C CYS A 125 5.71 0.70 10.03
N SER A 126 5.70 1.27 11.24
CA SER A 126 5.54 0.50 12.49
C SER A 126 4.14 -0.11 12.64
N GLN A 127 3.16 0.36 11.85
CA GLN A 127 1.83 -0.25 11.79
C GLN A 127 1.75 -1.39 10.78
N VAL A 128 2.68 -1.46 9.82
CA VAL A 128 2.70 -2.54 8.82
C VAL A 128 3.08 -3.84 9.53
N HIS A 129 2.27 -4.85 9.31
CA HIS A 129 2.43 -6.14 9.96
C HIS A 129 2.03 -7.26 9.01
N GLY A 130 2.37 -8.48 9.37
CA GLY A 130 1.99 -9.67 8.63
C GLY A 130 3.18 -10.38 8.00
N GLU A 131 2.91 -11.59 7.57
CA GLU A 131 3.90 -12.49 6.99
C GLU A 131 4.22 -12.12 5.53
N THR A 132 5.24 -12.76 4.96
CA THR A 132 5.73 -12.49 3.60
C THR A 132 4.68 -12.68 2.49
N ASN A 133 3.63 -13.47 2.75
CA ASN A 133 2.50 -13.71 1.85
C ASN A 133 1.30 -12.76 2.07
N GLU A 134 1.28 -12.00 3.17
CA GLU A 134 0.20 -11.07 3.50
C GLU A 134 0.41 -9.67 2.92
N ASN A 135 1.66 -9.35 2.53
CA ASN A 135 2.08 -8.08 1.98
C ASN A 135 2.77 -8.30 0.64
N PHE A 136 2.29 -7.65 -0.41
CA PHE A 136 2.89 -7.77 -1.74
C PHE A 136 2.71 -6.51 -2.57
N PHE A 137 3.64 -6.31 -3.49
CA PHE A 137 3.65 -5.23 -4.45
C PHE A 137 4.18 -5.76 -5.77
N GLY A 138 3.54 -5.37 -6.86
CA GLY A 138 3.92 -5.84 -8.18
C GLY A 138 3.30 -5.00 -9.29
N ALA A 139 3.75 -5.30 -10.49
CA ALA A 139 3.15 -4.82 -11.71
C ALA A 139 3.31 -5.87 -12.81
N PHE A 140 2.46 -5.82 -13.82
CA PHE A 140 2.68 -6.54 -15.08
C PHE A 140 2.16 -5.70 -16.24
N MET A 141 2.81 -5.85 -17.40
CA MET A 141 2.40 -5.19 -18.64
C MET A 141 1.16 -5.88 -19.21
N VAL A 142 0.19 -5.09 -19.69
CA VAL A 142 -1.08 -5.54 -20.29
C VAL A 142 -1.03 -5.36 -21.80
#